data_AF-A0A2V5M1F0-F1
#
_entry.id   AF-A0A2V5M1F0-F1
#
_cell.length_a   1.000
_cell.length_b   1.000
_cell.length_c   1.000
_cell.angle_alpha   90.00
_cell.angle_beta   90.00
_cell.angle_gamma   90.00
#
_symmetry.space_group_name_H-M   'P 1'
#
loop_
_entity.id
_entity.type
_entity.pdbx_description
1 polymer ?
#
loop_
_entity_poly.entity_id
_entity_poly.type
_entity_poly.pdbx_seq_one_letter_code
_entity_poly.pdbx_strand_id
1 'polypeptide(L)'
;MPESGERRMIVRARTVVTMDGPPIGNGAVVVSADRIVDVGEFDQIEKENAGEIVDLGEQALLPGLINAHCHLDYTCLRGKIPPQKSFTDWIRAINAEKLKLSPKDYLASINNGFTEARRFGTTTIANLTAFPELIAQINAPIRTWWFGELIDVRAQERPNEIVDLAIESLKSSSQCADTSALSKRSRNRGIAAVQAQPWGLAPHALFTASKDLYRRCEEIALSENILLTTHLAESREEMEMFRDAAGSLYKFLKEIGRPMDDCGKSTPLQLFVGAPGGRAAREWIVAHLNELREGDFELLERSTCNFHVVHSPRSHDYFGHSRFEFERLRSLDLNICLGTDSLASNESLSLFDEMRAFQREFPTVSPEEILQMVTVNAATALRQGKVLGRIRPGFLADLVAVPCSGTGDVFEEIVAFEHSVDWVSLKGKKQRNTDHTAKLAR
;
A
#
# COMPACT_ATOMS: atom_id res chain seq x y z
N MET A 1 -41.29 -17.10 7.75
CA MET A 1 -40.17 -17.30 8.69
C MET A 1 -38.98 -16.57 8.10
N PRO A 2 -38.52 -15.42 8.64
CA PRO A 2 -37.32 -14.80 8.12
C PRO A 2 -36.14 -15.72 8.46
N GLU A 3 -35.38 -16.09 7.44
CA GLU A 3 -34.15 -16.86 7.54
C GLU A 3 -33.22 -16.23 8.60
N SER A 4 -32.57 -17.08 9.41
CA SER A 4 -31.67 -16.75 10.52
C SER A 4 -31.03 -15.37 10.42
N GLY A 5 -31.51 -14.43 11.23
CA GLY A 5 -31.13 -13.02 11.18
C GLY A 5 -29.63 -12.82 11.40
N GLU A 6 -28.92 -12.49 10.32
CA GLU A 6 -27.56 -11.94 10.45
C GLU A 6 -27.66 -10.68 11.35
N ARG A 7 -26.86 -10.67 12.42
CA ARG A 7 -26.80 -9.53 13.34
C ARG A 7 -26.34 -8.30 12.56
N ARG A 8 -27.22 -7.30 12.48
CA ARG A 8 -26.91 -5.99 11.92
C ARG A 8 -26.43 -5.04 13.01
N MET A 9 -25.47 -4.21 12.68
CA MET A 9 -24.94 -3.14 13.53
C MET A 9 -25.15 -1.81 12.80
N ILE A 10 -25.63 -0.80 13.51
CA ILE A 10 -25.74 0.58 13.03
C ILE A 10 -24.65 1.38 13.74
N VAL A 11 -23.63 1.82 13.01
CA VAL A 11 -22.54 2.63 13.56
C VAL A 11 -22.87 4.08 13.33
N ARG A 12 -23.18 4.81 14.39
CA ARG A 12 -23.45 6.26 14.35
C ARG A 12 -22.17 7.03 14.72
N ALA A 13 -21.92 8.12 14.02
CA ALA A 13 -20.82 9.02 14.29
C ALA A 13 -21.26 10.48 14.11
N ARG A 14 -20.52 11.42 14.71
CA ARG A 14 -20.77 12.85 14.49
C ARG A 14 -20.70 13.21 13.01
N THR A 15 -19.73 12.65 12.29
CA THR A 15 -19.58 12.82 10.85
C THR A 15 -19.23 11.48 10.20
N VAL A 16 -19.85 11.15 9.08
CA VAL A 16 -19.45 10.02 8.24
C VAL A 16 -18.82 10.57 6.96
N VAL A 17 -17.52 10.31 6.78
CA VAL A 17 -16.76 10.66 5.59
C VAL A 17 -16.79 9.47 4.66
N THR A 18 -17.64 9.49 3.64
CA THR A 18 -17.87 8.32 2.78
C THR A 18 -16.80 8.12 1.71
N MET A 19 -16.06 9.19 1.40
CA MET A 19 -15.25 9.33 0.18
C MET A 19 -16.06 9.16 -1.11
N ASP A 20 -17.39 9.34 -1.06
CA ASP A 20 -18.34 9.21 -2.18
C ASP A 20 -19.37 10.35 -2.19
N GLY A 21 -18.89 11.58 -1.95
CA GLY A 21 -19.71 12.78 -1.79
C GLY A 21 -19.34 13.57 -0.54
N PRO A 22 -20.11 14.63 -0.20
CA PRO A 22 -19.85 15.44 0.97
C PRO A 22 -19.99 14.63 2.27
N PRO A 23 -19.26 14.99 3.35
CA PRO A 23 -19.44 14.36 4.65
C PRO A 23 -20.88 14.46 5.17
N ILE A 24 -21.36 13.38 5.79
CA ILE A 24 -22.72 13.29 6.34
C ILE A 24 -22.67 13.61 7.82
N GLY A 25 -23.23 14.76 8.22
CA GLY A 25 -23.38 15.14 9.63
C GLY A 25 -24.43 14.27 10.34
N ASN A 26 -24.17 13.93 11.60
CA ASN A 26 -24.97 12.95 12.36
C ASN A 26 -25.27 11.69 11.53
N GLY A 27 -24.24 11.18 10.85
CA GLY A 27 -24.38 10.08 9.91
C GLY A 27 -24.33 8.71 10.59
N ALA A 28 -24.81 7.70 9.87
CA ALA A 28 -24.70 6.31 10.29
C ALA A 28 -24.44 5.35 9.13
N VAL A 29 -23.79 4.23 9.47
CA VAL A 29 -23.44 3.14 8.55
C VAL A 29 -24.03 1.85 9.08
N VAL A 30 -24.80 1.14 8.25
CA VAL A 30 -25.36 -0.16 8.60
C VAL A 30 -24.43 -1.25 8.09
N VAL A 31 -24.00 -2.13 8.99
CA VAL A 31 -23.12 -3.25 8.72
C VAL A 31 -23.87 -4.55 8.95
N SER A 32 -23.83 -5.46 7.97
CA SER A 32 -24.30 -6.84 8.08
C SER A 32 -23.16 -7.78 7.70
N ALA A 33 -22.85 -8.74 8.56
CA ALA A 33 -21.67 -9.60 8.43
C ALA A 33 -20.39 -8.77 8.25
N ASP A 34 -19.80 -8.77 7.04
CA ASP A 34 -18.57 -8.04 6.71
C ASP A 34 -18.78 -6.90 5.71
N ARG A 35 -20.04 -6.49 5.45
CA ARG A 35 -20.39 -5.51 4.41
C ARG A 35 -21.23 -4.36 4.94
N ILE A 36 -21.04 -3.22 4.30
CA ILE A 36 -21.91 -2.06 4.41
C ILE A 36 -23.17 -2.37 3.60
N VAL A 37 -24.35 -2.24 4.21
CA VAL A 37 -25.64 -2.46 3.56
C VAL A 37 -26.43 -1.17 3.38
N ASP A 38 -26.13 -0.13 4.16
CA ASP A 38 -26.76 1.18 4.07
C ASP A 38 -25.88 2.28 4.69
N VAL A 39 -26.06 3.52 4.26
CA VAL A 39 -25.34 4.70 4.78
C VAL A 39 -26.16 5.97 4.54
N GLY A 40 -26.26 6.84 5.54
CA GLY A 40 -27.06 8.06 5.44
C GLY A 40 -27.10 8.84 6.74
N GLU A 41 -28.01 9.81 6.82
CA GLU A 41 -28.31 10.51 8.07
C GLU A 41 -28.91 9.52 9.09
N PHE A 42 -28.50 9.63 10.35
CA PHE A 42 -28.87 8.67 11.40
C PHE A 42 -30.39 8.54 11.57
N ASP A 43 -31.14 9.65 11.52
CA ASP A 43 -32.59 9.65 11.68
C ASP A 43 -33.32 8.88 10.56
N GLN A 44 -32.74 8.81 9.36
CA GLN A 44 -33.27 8.00 8.27
C GLN A 44 -32.87 6.53 8.45
N ILE A 45 -31.58 6.30 8.74
CA ILE A 45 -31.02 4.95 8.92
C ILE A 45 -31.72 4.19 10.05
N GLU A 46 -31.97 4.85 11.18
CA GLU A 46 -32.66 4.25 12.34
C GLU A 46 -34.12 3.87 12.03
N LYS A 47 -34.80 4.62 11.15
CA LYS A 47 -36.19 4.31 10.73
C LYS A 47 -36.25 3.14 9.75
N GLU A 48 -35.27 3.04 8.85
CA GLU A 48 -35.28 2.09 7.73
C GLU A 48 -34.59 0.76 8.08
N ASN A 49 -33.78 0.72 9.14
CA ASN A 49 -32.98 -0.44 9.52
C ASN A 49 -33.16 -0.82 10.99
N ALA A 50 -33.09 -2.12 11.27
CA ALA A 50 -33.01 -2.65 12.64
C ALA A 50 -31.61 -3.22 12.89
N GLY A 51 -31.03 -2.96 14.06
CA GLY A 51 -29.71 -3.45 14.46
C GLY A 51 -29.25 -2.92 15.81
N GLU A 52 -28.14 -3.46 16.32
CA GLU A 52 -27.46 -2.89 17.49
C GLU A 52 -26.87 -1.53 17.13
N ILE A 53 -27.27 -0.47 17.82
CA ILE A 53 -26.70 0.86 17.63
C ILE A 53 -25.39 0.97 18.41
N VAL A 54 -24.31 1.27 17.70
CA VAL A 54 -23.00 1.61 18.26
C VAL A 54 -22.78 3.09 17.98
N ASP A 55 -22.99 3.91 19.00
CA ASP A 55 -22.73 5.34 18.94
C ASP A 55 -21.27 5.63 19.29
N LEU A 56 -20.54 6.22 18.33
CA LEU A 56 -19.15 6.61 18.49
C LEU A 56 -19.00 8.01 19.09
N GLY A 57 -20.09 8.78 19.23
CA GLY A 57 -20.07 10.15 19.73
C GLY A 57 -19.30 11.09 18.80
N GLU A 58 -18.39 11.86 19.39
CA GLU A 58 -17.60 12.94 18.76
C GLU A 58 -16.45 12.39 17.90
N GLN A 59 -16.80 11.58 16.91
CA GLN A 59 -15.86 10.92 16.00
C GLN A 59 -16.27 11.16 14.54
N ALA A 60 -15.29 11.24 13.67
CA ALA A 60 -15.46 11.04 12.23
C ALA A 60 -15.25 9.56 11.91
N LEU A 61 -16.21 8.96 11.22
CA LEU A 61 -16.12 7.59 10.69
C LEU A 61 -15.72 7.64 9.22
N LEU A 62 -14.66 6.93 8.86
CA LEU A 62 -14.05 6.94 7.52
C LEU A 62 -13.77 5.51 7.04
N PRO A 63 -13.54 5.28 5.73
CA PRO A 63 -13.00 4.02 5.24
C PRO A 63 -11.70 3.71 5.95
N GLY A 64 -11.43 2.43 6.20
CA GLY A 64 -10.14 2.01 6.73
C GLY A 64 -8.99 2.37 5.78
N LEU A 65 -7.86 2.76 6.35
CA LEU A 65 -6.72 3.26 5.58
C LEU A 65 -6.01 2.10 4.88
N ILE A 66 -5.53 2.37 3.66
CA ILE A 66 -4.87 1.39 2.81
C ILE A 66 -3.43 1.85 2.59
N ASN A 67 -2.47 1.07 3.09
CA ASN A 67 -1.05 1.31 2.88
C ASN A 67 -0.64 0.67 1.54
N ALA A 68 -0.40 1.48 0.52
CA ALA A 68 -0.17 1.00 -0.84
C ALA A 68 1.26 0.47 -1.08
N HIS A 69 2.17 0.64 -0.13
CA HIS A 69 3.53 0.10 -0.21
C HIS A 69 4.18 -0.01 1.18
N CYS A 70 4.53 -1.22 1.61
CA CYS A 70 5.14 -1.48 2.92
C CYS A 70 6.07 -2.70 2.89
N HIS A 71 7.07 -2.69 3.78
CA HIS A 71 7.96 -3.83 4.06
C HIS A 71 7.94 -4.18 5.55
N LEU A 72 6.98 -4.99 5.97
CA LEU A 72 6.83 -5.40 7.37
C LEU A 72 8.01 -6.26 7.88
N ASP A 73 8.71 -6.93 6.97
CA ASP A 73 9.94 -7.70 7.22
C ASP A 73 10.97 -6.88 8.00
N TYR A 74 11.03 -5.57 7.75
CA TYR A 74 12.05 -4.67 8.29
C TYR A 74 11.56 -3.79 9.45
N THR A 75 10.42 -4.11 10.06
CA THR A 75 9.93 -3.42 11.27
C THR A 75 10.96 -3.40 12.40
N CYS A 76 11.70 -4.50 12.59
CA CYS A 76 12.76 -4.62 13.59
C CYS A 76 13.98 -3.72 13.34
N LEU A 77 14.09 -3.12 12.14
CA LEU A 77 15.20 -2.25 11.77
C LEU A 77 14.97 -0.77 12.11
N ARG A 78 13.85 -0.43 12.77
CA ARG A 78 13.57 0.94 13.23
C ARG A 78 14.75 1.55 13.97
N GLY A 79 15.22 2.68 13.46
CA GLY A 79 16.31 3.46 14.05
C GLY A 79 17.66 2.74 14.08
N LYS A 80 17.83 1.60 13.39
CA LYS A 80 19.11 0.86 13.33
C LYS A 80 20.07 1.45 12.31
N ILE A 81 19.54 2.04 11.25
CA ILE A 81 20.32 2.59 10.14
C ILE A 81 20.14 4.11 10.15
N PRO A 82 21.15 4.88 10.60
CA PRO A 82 21.07 6.33 10.49
C PRO A 82 21.10 6.75 9.01
N PRO A 83 20.57 7.94 8.65
CA PRO A 83 20.65 8.46 7.29
C PRO A 83 22.10 8.40 6.75
N GLN A 84 22.25 7.84 5.56
CA GLN A 84 23.56 7.63 4.94
C GLN A 84 23.90 8.75 3.96
N LYS A 85 25.19 8.84 3.58
CA LYS A 85 25.66 9.82 2.59
C LYS A 85 25.24 9.48 1.15
N SER A 86 24.92 8.21 0.90
CA SER A 86 24.61 7.68 -0.41
C SER A 86 23.60 6.53 -0.27
N PHE A 87 22.77 6.33 -1.29
CA PHE A 87 21.81 5.22 -1.35
C PHE A 87 22.54 3.87 -1.36
N THR A 88 23.67 3.79 -2.07
CA THR A 88 24.53 2.60 -2.05
C THR A 88 25.03 2.26 -0.65
N ASP A 89 25.45 3.26 0.14
CA ASP A 89 25.90 3.01 1.52
C ASP A 89 24.75 2.52 2.40
N TRP A 90 23.53 3.02 2.18
CA TRP A 90 22.34 2.51 2.85
C TRP A 90 22.04 1.06 2.46
N ILE A 91 22.13 0.69 1.18
CA ILE A 91 22.00 -0.72 0.74
C ILE A 91 23.04 -1.61 1.44
N ARG A 92 24.28 -1.14 1.58
CA ARG A 92 25.31 -1.89 2.33
C ARG A 92 24.94 -2.03 3.81
N ALA A 93 24.46 -0.96 4.44
CA ALA A 93 24.06 -0.96 5.85
C ALA A 93 22.87 -1.88 6.12
N ILE A 94 21.80 -1.82 5.32
CA ILE A 94 20.63 -2.71 5.50
C ILE A 94 21.00 -4.17 5.28
N ASN A 95 21.84 -4.48 4.29
CA ASN A 95 22.33 -5.84 4.10
C ASN A 95 23.16 -6.33 5.30
N ALA A 96 23.99 -5.46 5.89
CA ALA A 96 24.74 -5.79 7.09
C ALA A 96 23.84 -6.06 8.32
N GLU A 97 22.74 -5.32 8.47
CA GLU A 97 21.75 -5.60 9.52
C GLU A 97 20.97 -6.89 9.24
N LYS A 98 20.52 -7.12 8.00
CA LYS A 98 19.78 -8.33 7.59
C LYS A 98 20.55 -9.62 7.84
N LEU A 99 21.88 -9.60 7.70
CA LEU A 99 22.75 -10.76 7.99
C LEU A 99 22.73 -11.19 9.47
N LYS A 100 22.25 -10.34 10.38
CA LYS A 100 22.15 -10.63 11.81
C LYS A 100 20.80 -11.26 12.18
N LEU A 101 19.84 -11.27 11.26
CA LEU A 101 18.45 -11.67 11.52
C LEU A 101 18.22 -13.14 11.12
N SER A 102 17.42 -13.82 11.93
CA SER A 102 16.91 -15.17 11.67
C SER A 102 15.47 -15.13 11.14
N PRO A 103 14.95 -16.23 10.55
CA PRO A 103 13.54 -16.34 10.19
C PRO A 103 12.56 -16.00 11.33
N LYS A 104 12.93 -16.33 12.58
CA LYS A 104 12.13 -16.00 13.77
C LYS A 104 12.07 -14.49 14.01
N ASP A 105 13.16 -13.77 13.76
CA ASP A 105 13.20 -12.31 13.90
C ASP A 105 12.33 -11.64 12.85
N TYR A 106 12.32 -12.13 11.60
CA TYR A 106 11.41 -11.64 10.55
C TYR A 106 9.95 -11.91 10.89
N LEU A 107 9.59 -13.09 11.41
CA LEU A 107 8.23 -13.36 11.88
C LEU A 107 7.80 -12.40 12.99
N ALA A 108 8.67 -12.12 13.96
CA ALA A 108 8.40 -11.16 15.02
C ALA A 108 8.28 -9.73 14.46
N SER A 109 9.16 -9.35 13.53
CA SER A 109 9.16 -8.09 12.81
C SER A 109 7.81 -7.84 12.13
N ILE A 110 7.34 -8.81 11.34
CA ILE A 110 6.08 -8.71 10.60
C ILE A 110 4.88 -8.57 11.54
N ASN A 111 4.80 -9.38 12.61
CA ASN A 111 3.70 -9.30 13.57
C ASN A 111 3.69 -7.96 14.34
N ASN A 112 4.86 -7.43 14.69
CA ASN A 112 4.98 -6.10 15.30
C ASN A 112 4.52 -5.01 14.34
N GLY A 113 4.91 -5.09 13.07
CA GLY A 113 4.52 -4.13 12.05
C GLY A 113 3.00 -4.12 11.82
N PHE A 114 2.37 -5.30 11.77
CA PHE A 114 0.91 -5.40 11.71
C PHE A 114 0.22 -4.78 12.93
N THR A 115 0.76 -4.99 14.12
CA THR A 115 0.23 -4.41 15.36
C THR A 115 0.26 -2.89 15.27
N GLU A 116 1.36 -2.31 14.80
CA GLU A 116 1.50 -0.87 14.64
C GLU A 116 0.63 -0.29 13.53
N ALA A 117 0.63 -0.88 12.35
CA ALA A 117 -0.19 -0.38 11.24
C ALA A 117 -1.67 -0.35 11.62
N ARG A 118 -2.15 -1.41 12.31
CA ARG A 118 -3.52 -1.47 12.83
C ARG A 118 -3.78 -0.43 13.93
N ARG A 119 -2.80 -0.14 14.79
CA ARG A 119 -2.89 0.92 15.80
C ARG A 119 -3.15 2.29 15.17
N PHE A 120 -2.63 2.54 13.97
CA PHE A 120 -2.84 3.77 13.21
C PHE A 120 -3.97 3.67 12.17
N GLY A 121 -4.89 2.71 12.30
CA GLY A 121 -6.08 2.63 11.47
C GLY A 121 -5.87 2.06 10.07
N THR A 122 -4.71 1.45 9.80
CA THR A 122 -4.51 0.70 8.55
C THR A 122 -5.32 -0.59 8.61
N THR A 123 -6.19 -0.80 7.62
CA THR A 123 -7.03 -2.00 7.48
C THR A 123 -6.62 -2.88 6.31
N THR A 124 -5.88 -2.31 5.35
CA THR A 124 -5.32 -3.03 4.19
C THR A 124 -3.87 -2.63 3.94
N ILE A 125 -3.00 -3.60 3.64
CA ILE A 125 -1.59 -3.35 3.28
C ILE A 125 -1.22 -4.08 1.99
N ALA A 126 -0.52 -3.39 1.09
CA ALA A 126 0.30 -3.99 0.05
C ALA A 126 1.71 -4.23 0.62
N ASN A 127 1.98 -5.46 1.07
CA ASN A 127 3.23 -5.80 1.74
C ASN A 127 4.17 -6.55 0.79
N LEU A 128 5.33 -5.97 0.53
CA LEU A 128 6.43 -6.64 -0.14
C LEU A 128 7.18 -7.48 0.91
N THR A 129 7.51 -8.71 0.57
CA THR A 129 8.28 -9.59 1.45
C THR A 129 9.38 -10.32 0.70
N ALA A 130 10.57 -10.30 1.27
CA ALA A 130 11.72 -11.06 0.79
C ALA A 130 11.68 -12.53 1.24
N PHE A 131 10.70 -12.90 2.10
CA PHE A 131 10.60 -14.21 2.73
C PHE A 131 9.19 -14.81 2.57
N PRO A 132 8.70 -15.04 1.33
CA PRO A 132 7.34 -15.53 1.09
C PRO A 132 7.04 -16.88 1.78
N GLU A 133 8.06 -17.70 2.06
CA GLU A 133 7.93 -18.96 2.79
C GLU A 133 7.47 -18.78 4.25
N LEU A 134 7.64 -17.59 4.83
CA LEU A 134 7.22 -17.28 6.19
C LEU A 134 5.73 -16.93 6.29
N ILE A 135 5.07 -16.59 5.17
CA ILE A 135 3.67 -16.15 5.15
C ILE A 135 2.72 -17.23 5.69
N ALA A 136 3.04 -18.52 5.48
CA ALA A 136 2.23 -19.62 5.99
C ALA A 136 2.21 -19.70 7.54
N GLN A 137 3.16 -19.07 8.22
CA GLN A 137 3.26 -19.02 9.68
C GLN A 137 2.64 -17.74 10.27
N ILE A 138 2.13 -16.85 9.44
CA ILE A 138 1.56 -15.57 9.83
C ILE A 138 0.03 -15.66 9.81
N ASN A 139 -0.60 -14.98 10.76
CA ASN A 139 -2.04 -14.73 10.74
C ASN A 139 -2.27 -13.22 10.67
N ALA A 140 -2.37 -12.66 9.46
CA ALA A 140 -2.47 -11.22 9.30
C ALA A 140 -3.76 -10.68 9.95
N PRO A 141 -3.66 -9.73 10.90
CA PRO A 141 -4.83 -9.18 11.57
C PRO A 141 -5.62 -8.20 10.71
N ILE A 142 -5.05 -7.78 9.57
CA ILE A 142 -5.63 -6.84 8.60
C ILE A 142 -5.53 -7.44 7.19
N ARG A 143 -6.28 -6.90 6.22
CA ARG A 143 -6.21 -7.41 4.84
C ARG A 143 -4.83 -7.15 4.27
N THR A 144 -4.25 -8.15 3.63
CA THR A 144 -2.88 -8.06 3.15
C THR A 144 -2.81 -8.60 1.73
N TRP A 145 -2.29 -7.78 0.82
CA TRP A 145 -1.77 -8.24 -0.46
C TRP A 145 -0.30 -8.57 -0.28
N TRP A 146 0.03 -9.85 -0.35
CA TRP A 146 1.41 -10.31 -0.22
C TRP A 146 2.10 -10.29 -1.57
N PHE A 147 3.14 -9.47 -1.71
CA PHE A 147 3.98 -9.45 -2.90
C PHE A 147 5.31 -10.14 -2.59
N GLY A 148 5.56 -11.28 -3.24
CA GLY A 148 6.86 -11.93 -3.15
C GLY A 148 7.92 -11.09 -3.88
N GLU A 149 8.89 -10.57 -3.13
CA GLU A 149 9.97 -9.74 -3.65
C GLU A 149 11.08 -10.61 -4.25
N LEU A 150 11.46 -10.29 -5.49
CA LEU A 150 12.33 -11.12 -6.32
C LEU A 150 13.57 -10.34 -6.79
N ILE A 151 14.73 -10.96 -6.59
CA ILE A 151 16.05 -10.44 -6.94
C ILE A 151 16.85 -11.55 -7.63
N ASP A 152 17.54 -11.25 -8.73
CA ASP A 152 18.34 -12.23 -9.49
C ASP A 152 19.72 -11.70 -9.93
N VAL A 153 20.27 -10.69 -9.24
CA VAL A 153 21.58 -10.06 -9.56
C VAL A 153 22.67 -11.08 -9.91
N ARG A 154 22.75 -12.21 -9.19
CA ARG A 154 23.77 -13.26 -9.36
C ARG A 154 23.24 -14.57 -9.95
N ALA A 155 21.98 -14.59 -10.40
CA ALA A 155 21.29 -15.80 -10.85
C ALA A 155 20.35 -15.51 -12.04
N GLN A 156 20.76 -14.62 -12.95
CA GLN A 156 19.95 -14.20 -14.11
C GLN A 156 19.64 -15.35 -15.07
N GLU A 157 20.30 -16.50 -14.93
CA GLU A 157 20.02 -17.72 -15.68
C GLU A 157 18.84 -18.55 -15.11
N ARG A 158 18.28 -18.17 -13.95
CA ARG A 158 17.23 -18.93 -13.23
C ARG A 158 15.95 -18.15 -12.88
N PRO A 159 15.48 -17.20 -13.72
CA PRO A 159 14.29 -16.42 -13.39
C PRO A 159 13.03 -17.28 -13.21
N ASN A 160 12.92 -18.40 -13.94
CA ASN A 160 11.82 -19.34 -13.80
C ASN A 160 11.81 -20.00 -12.42
N GLU A 161 12.95 -20.50 -11.94
CA GLU A 161 13.06 -21.15 -10.63
C GLU A 161 12.72 -20.17 -9.49
N ILE A 162 13.25 -18.95 -9.56
CA ILE A 162 12.98 -17.89 -8.57
C ILE A 162 11.47 -17.59 -8.50
N VAL A 163 10.83 -17.41 -9.65
CA VAL A 163 9.39 -17.11 -9.70
C VAL A 163 8.55 -18.30 -9.26
N ASP A 164 8.88 -19.50 -9.70
CA ASP A 164 8.11 -20.70 -9.38
C ASP A 164 8.17 -21.01 -7.87
N LEU A 165 9.33 -20.87 -7.23
CA LEU A 165 9.48 -21.02 -5.77
C LEU A 165 8.71 -19.97 -4.97
N ALA A 166 8.71 -18.72 -5.43
CA ALA A 166 7.93 -17.66 -4.80
C ALA A 166 6.42 -17.93 -4.90
N ILE A 167 5.95 -18.37 -6.07
CA ILE A 167 4.54 -18.75 -6.27
C ILE A 167 4.15 -19.94 -5.40
N GLU A 168 5.00 -20.97 -5.32
CA GLU A 168 4.76 -22.13 -4.45
C GLU A 168 4.58 -21.68 -2.99
N SER A 169 5.50 -20.84 -2.51
CA SER A 169 5.46 -20.29 -1.14
C SER A 169 4.19 -19.46 -0.90
N LEU A 170 3.86 -18.54 -1.81
CA LEU A 170 2.66 -17.70 -1.71
C LEU A 170 1.39 -18.55 -1.72
N LYS A 171 1.24 -19.48 -2.68
CA LYS A 171 0.05 -20.33 -2.82
C LYS A 171 -0.10 -21.35 -1.69
N SER A 172 1.00 -21.74 -1.03
CA SER A 172 0.94 -22.62 0.14
C SER A 172 0.28 -21.96 1.36
N SER A 173 0.26 -20.63 1.41
CA SER A 173 -0.36 -19.89 2.50
C SER A 173 -1.87 -19.80 2.36
N SER A 174 -2.60 -20.18 3.41
CA SER A 174 -4.06 -20.00 3.49
C SER A 174 -4.49 -18.54 3.34
N GLN A 175 -3.61 -17.58 3.69
CA GLN A 175 -3.85 -16.15 3.54
C GLN A 175 -3.94 -15.72 2.07
N CYS A 176 -3.22 -16.41 1.19
CA CYS A 176 -3.22 -16.14 -0.25
C CYS A 176 -4.32 -16.94 -0.99
N ALA A 177 -4.94 -17.92 -0.31
CA ALA A 177 -5.98 -18.79 -0.86
C ALA A 177 -7.42 -18.33 -0.49
N ASP A 178 -7.60 -17.51 0.55
CA ASP A 178 -8.93 -17.09 1.02
C ASP A 178 -9.54 -15.97 0.16
N THR A 179 -10.23 -16.38 -0.90
CA THR A 179 -11.10 -15.50 -1.71
C THR A 179 -12.53 -15.40 -1.15
N SER A 180 -12.85 -16.08 -0.04
CA SER A 180 -14.25 -16.32 0.39
C SER A 180 -14.98 -15.07 0.89
N ALA A 181 -14.27 -14.10 1.48
CA ALA A 181 -14.83 -12.79 1.85
C ALA A 181 -15.04 -11.87 0.64
N LEU A 182 -14.26 -12.07 -0.42
CA LEU A 182 -14.35 -11.31 -1.67
C LEU A 182 -15.40 -11.93 -2.63
N SER A 183 -15.67 -13.24 -2.54
CA SER A 183 -16.37 -14.01 -3.57
C SER A 183 -17.85 -14.37 -3.33
N LYS A 184 -18.54 -13.82 -2.33
CA LYS A 184 -19.98 -14.13 -2.17
C LYS A 184 -20.81 -13.53 -3.31
N ARG A 185 -21.04 -14.39 -4.32
CA ARG A 185 -21.96 -14.31 -5.46
C ARG A 185 -23.00 -13.20 -5.30
N SER A 186 -22.80 -12.10 -6.04
CA SER A 186 -23.95 -11.31 -6.48
C SER A 186 -24.87 -12.25 -7.27
N ARG A 187 -26.09 -12.45 -6.77
CA ARG A 187 -27.14 -13.21 -7.47
C ARG A 187 -27.64 -12.50 -8.75
N ASN A 188 -27.13 -11.32 -9.06
CA ASN A 188 -27.41 -10.64 -10.32
C ASN A 188 -26.44 -11.11 -11.41
N ARG A 189 -26.99 -11.88 -12.35
CA ARG A 189 -26.34 -12.30 -13.60
C ARG A 189 -25.90 -11.05 -14.38
N GLY A 190 -24.59 -10.90 -14.58
CA GLY A 190 -24.03 -9.93 -15.51
C GLY A 190 -22.69 -9.40 -15.04
N ILE A 191 -21.60 -10.00 -15.55
CA ILE A 191 -20.19 -9.64 -15.33
C ILE A 191 -19.64 -10.11 -13.97
N ALA A 192 -19.13 -11.34 -13.94
CA ALA A 192 -18.16 -11.75 -12.94
C ALA A 192 -16.87 -10.95 -13.20
N ALA A 193 -16.61 -9.91 -12.41
CA ALA A 193 -15.29 -9.31 -12.37
C ALA A 193 -14.31 -10.40 -11.89
N VAL A 194 -13.33 -10.76 -12.71
CA VAL A 194 -12.26 -11.68 -12.31
C VAL A 194 -11.51 -10.99 -11.17
N GLN A 195 -11.67 -11.50 -9.95
CA GLN A 195 -11.10 -10.88 -8.75
C GLN A 195 -9.59 -11.09 -8.73
N ALA A 196 -8.83 -10.03 -8.47
CA ALA A 196 -7.40 -10.13 -8.24
C ALA A 196 -7.14 -10.98 -6.98
N GLN A 197 -6.17 -11.88 -7.06
CA GLN A 197 -5.77 -12.67 -5.89
C GLN A 197 -5.17 -11.75 -4.81
N PRO A 198 -5.26 -12.10 -3.51
CA PRO A 198 -4.65 -11.36 -2.41
C PRO A 198 -3.12 -11.57 -2.34
N TRP A 199 -2.48 -11.83 -3.47
CA TRP A 199 -1.04 -11.96 -3.62
C TRP A 199 -0.59 -11.46 -5.00
N GLY A 200 0.70 -11.16 -5.11
CA GLY A 200 1.34 -10.68 -6.32
C GLY A 200 2.83 -10.98 -6.34
N LEU A 201 3.51 -10.50 -7.38
CA LEU A 201 4.96 -10.60 -7.49
C LEU A 201 5.58 -9.21 -7.55
N ALA A 202 6.77 -9.07 -6.98
CA ALA A 202 7.53 -7.84 -6.96
C ALA A 202 8.95 -8.07 -7.49
N PRO A 203 9.21 -8.00 -8.81
CA PRO A 203 10.58 -7.82 -9.27
C PRO A 203 11.12 -6.53 -8.62
N HIS A 204 12.12 -6.66 -7.74
CA HIS A 204 12.44 -5.64 -6.74
C HIS A 204 12.66 -4.25 -7.36
N ALA A 205 13.65 -4.11 -8.25
CA ALA A 205 13.96 -2.87 -8.97
C ALA A 205 14.76 -3.23 -10.23
N LEU A 206 14.83 -2.33 -11.22
CA LEU A 206 15.57 -2.59 -12.47
C LEU A 206 17.05 -2.91 -12.23
N PHE A 207 17.63 -2.36 -11.17
CA PHE A 207 19.03 -2.58 -10.83
C PHE A 207 19.28 -3.93 -10.13
N THR A 208 18.25 -4.64 -9.66
CA THR A 208 18.40 -5.95 -9.00
C THR A 208 17.60 -7.09 -9.64
N ALA A 209 16.66 -6.79 -10.53
CA ALA A 209 15.82 -7.75 -11.23
C ALA A 209 16.05 -7.65 -12.74
N SER A 210 16.43 -8.76 -13.36
CA SER A 210 16.74 -8.85 -14.78
C SER A 210 15.49 -8.68 -15.67
N LYS A 211 15.72 -8.37 -16.95
CA LYS A 211 14.66 -8.30 -17.95
C LYS A 211 13.83 -9.58 -18.03
N ASP A 212 14.47 -10.74 -17.91
CA ASP A 212 13.78 -12.03 -17.94
C ASP A 212 12.97 -12.30 -16.68
N LEU A 213 13.43 -11.84 -15.51
CA LEU A 213 12.65 -11.92 -14.28
C LEU A 213 11.37 -11.09 -14.36
N TYR A 214 11.46 -9.84 -14.85
CA TYR A 214 10.26 -9.03 -15.11
C TYR A 214 9.33 -9.69 -16.13
N ARG A 215 9.86 -10.18 -17.27
CA ARG A 215 9.06 -10.88 -18.30
C ARG A 215 8.32 -12.07 -17.70
N ARG A 216 9.00 -12.89 -16.90
CA ARG A 216 8.39 -14.05 -16.24
C ARG A 216 7.29 -13.63 -15.26
N CYS A 217 7.49 -12.57 -14.49
CA CYS A 217 6.44 -12.03 -13.61
C CYS A 217 5.22 -11.55 -14.40
N GLU A 218 5.40 -10.91 -15.56
CA GLU A 218 4.30 -10.48 -16.44
C GLU A 218 3.49 -11.64 -17.02
N GLU A 219 4.17 -12.71 -17.43
CA GLU A 219 3.52 -13.95 -17.90
C GLU A 219 2.64 -14.56 -16.81
N ILE A 220 3.17 -14.64 -15.59
CA ILE A 220 2.41 -15.14 -14.43
C ILE A 220 1.25 -14.20 -14.11
N ALA A 221 1.47 -12.89 -14.10
CA ALA A 221 0.44 -11.90 -13.84
C ALA A 221 -0.77 -12.02 -14.78
N LEU A 222 -0.52 -12.30 -16.06
CA LEU A 222 -1.57 -12.60 -17.02
C LEU A 222 -2.30 -13.91 -16.70
N SER A 223 -1.55 -14.99 -16.46
CA SER A 223 -2.13 -16.33 -16.31
C SER A 223 -2.89 -16.53 -15.00
N GLU A 224 -2.43 -15.90 -13.91
CA GLU A 224 -2.96 -16.07 -12.55
C GLU A 224 -3.85 -14.89 -12.12
N ASN A 225 -3.97 -13.84 -12.95
CA ASN A 225 -4.68 -12.60 -12.64
C ASN A 225 -4.21 -11.97 -11.31
N ILE A 226 -2.90 -11.81 -11.17
CA ILE A 226 -2.26 -11.19 -10.00
C ILE A 226 -1.76 -9.78 -10.31
N LEU A 227 -1.52 -9.01 -9.25
CA LEU A 227 -0.91 -7.69 -9.34
C LEU A 227 0.62 -7.79 -9.39
N LEU A 228 1.25 -6.75 -9.94
CA LEU A 228 2.69 -6.59 -9.93
C LEU A 228 3.07 -5.26 -9.30
N THR A 229 4.14 -5.26 -8.52
CA THR A 229 4.72 -4.04 -7.95
C THR A 229 6.23 -3.98 -8.18
N THR A 230 6.82 -2.79 -8.20
CA THR A 230 8.29 -2.63 -8.31
C THR A 230 8.73 -1.28 -7.76
N HIS A 231 9.96 -1.18 -7.29
CA HIS A 231 10.60 0.11 -7.02
C HIS A 231 11.19 0.63 -8.34
N LEU A 232 10.93 1.91 -8.65
CA LEU A 232 11.39 2.50 -9.91
C LEU A 232 11.82 3.95 -9.71
N ALA A 233 12.99 4.28 -10.24
CA ALA A 233 13.53 5.64 -10.21
C ALA A 233 13.52 6.25 -8.80
N GLU A 234 13.90 5.43 -7.82
CA GLU A 234 13.86 5.80 -6.40
C GLU A 234 14.96 6.81 -6.06
N SER A 235 16.17 6.59 -6.58
CA SER A 235 17.36 7.33 -6.16
C SER A 235 18.12 7.98 -7.31
N ARG A 236 18.84 9.06 -7.00
CA ARG A 236 19.75 9.72 -7.96
C ARG A 236 20.81 8.77 -8.49
N GLU A 237 21.24 7.83 -7.67
CA GLU A 237 22.24 6.84 -8.04
C GLU A 237 21.69 5.78 -9.00
N GLU A 238 20.42 5.39 -8.87
CA GLU A 238 19.73 4.57 -9.88
C GLU A 238 19.65 5.32 -11.21
N MET A 239 19.24 6.60 -11.17
CA MET A 239 19.17 7.44 -12.36
C MET A 239 20.55 7.62 -13.03
N GLU A 240 21.61 7.91 -12.25
CA GLU A 240 22.99 8.04 -12.75
C GLU A 240 23.51 6.71 -13.33
N MET A 241 23.22 5.58 -12.69
CA MET A 241 23.61 4.26 -13.17
C MET A 241 23.03 3.98 -14.56
N PHE A 242 21.71 4.13 -14.75
CA PHE A 242 21.07 3.78 -16.01
C PHE A 242 21.31 4.81 -17.12
N ARG A 243 21.35 6.10 -16.78
CA ARG A 243 21.56 7.16 -17.78
C ARG A 243 23.03 7.31 -18.18
N ASP A 244 23.95 7.28 -17.21
CA ASP A 244 25.34 7.70 -17.41
C ASP A 244 26.35 6.55 -17.28
N ALA A 245 25.90 5.34 -16.89
CA ALA A 245 26.79 4.21 -16.56
C ALA A 245 27.85 4.58 -15.51
N ALA A 246 27.44 5.39 -14.54
CA ALA A 246 28.31 6.00 -13.53
C ALA A 246 27.66 5.97 -12.13
N GLY A 247 28.35 6.57 -11.16
CA GLY A 247 27.87 6.63 -9.77
C GLY A 247 28.29 5.45 -8.89
N SER A 248 27.97 5.58 -7.59
CA SER A 248 28.29 4.58 -6.57
C SER A 248 27.53 3.27 -6.78
N LEU A 249 26.25 3.35 -7.13
CA LEU A 249 25.41 2.17 -7.36
C LEU A 249 25.90 1.35 -8.56
N TYR A 250 26.25 2.01 -9.67
CA TYR A 250 26.84 1.35 -10.84
C TYR A 250 28.10 0.56 -10.46
N LYS A 251 29.02 1.18 -9.71
CA LYS A 251 30.27 0.52 -9.26
C LYS A 251 29.98 -0.66 -8.34
N PHE A 252 29.08 -0.48 -7.38
CA PHE A 252 28.72 -1.54 -6.43
C PHE A 252 28.06 -2.73 -7.12
N LEU A 253 27.09 -2.51 -8.01
CA LEU A 253 26.40 -3.61 -8.69
C LEU A 253 27.31 -4.36 -9.65
N LYS A 254 28.19 -3.63 -10.36
CA LYS A 254 29.25 -4.24 -11.17
C LYS A 254 30.19 -5.10 -10.33
N GLU A 255 30.58 -4.64 -9.14
CA GLU A 255 31.44 -5.38 -8.20
C GLU A 255 30.80 -6.69 -7.73
N ILE A 256 29.48 -6.71 -7.49
CA ILE A 256 28.77 -7.92 -7.06
C ILE A 256 28.29 -8.82 -8.20
N GLY A 257 28.67 -8.52 -9.43
CA GLY A 257 28.50 -9.39 -10.60
C GLY A 257 27.28 -9.09 -11.48
N ARG A 258 26.60 -7.96 -11.30
CA ARG A 258 25.50 -7.56 -12.20
C ARG A 258 26.04 -7.25 -13.61
N PRO A 259 25.45 -7.80 -14.69
CA PRO A 259 25.66 -7.29 -16.04
C PRO A 259 25.25 -5.81 -16.13
N MET A 260 26.00 -5.00 -16.90
CA MET A 260 25.79 -3.55 -17.00
C MET A 260 25.51 -3.08 -18.44
N ASP A 261 25.12 -4.00 -19.33
CA ASP A 261 24.87 -3.74 -20.75
C ASP A 261 23.63 -2.87 -21.01
N ASP A 262 22.74 -2.77 -20.02
CA ASP A 262 21.55 -1.94 -20.00
C ASP A 262 21.76 -0.54 -19.41
N CYS A 263 22.99 -0.20 -18.99
CA CYS A 263 23.35 1.09 -18.40
C CYS A 263 23.95 2.07 -19.43
N GLY A 264 23.87 3.37 -19.14
CA GLY A 264 24.50 4.45 -19.90
C GLY A 264 23.71 4.97 -21.11
N LYS A 265 22.41 4.67 -21.21
CA LYS A 265 21.62 4.95 -22.42
C LYS A 265 20.22 5.49 -22.18
N SER A 266 19.63 5.19 -21.03
CA SER A 266 18.22 5.44 -20.78
C SER A 266 18.00 5.73 -19.31
N THR A 267 16.95 6.49 -19.00
CA THR A 267 16.49 6.62 -17.61
C THR A 267 15.86 5.30 -17.13
N PRO A 268 15.70 5.11 -15.81
CA PRO A 268 14.96 3.96 -15.29
C PRO A 268 13.54 3.86 -15.87
N LEU A 269 12.81 4.98 -15.94
CA LEU A 269 11.45 4.99 -16.49
C LEU A 269 11.43 4.60 -17.97
N GLN A 270 12.36 5.12 -18.79
CA GLN A 270 12.47 4.74 -20.21
C GLN A 270 12.72 3.24 -20.39
N LEU A 271 13.57 2.64 -19.56
CA LEU A 271 13.82 1.19 -19.58
C LEU A 271 12.58 0.40 -19.17
N PHE A 272 11.85 0.88 -18.17
CA PHE A 272 10.65 0.22 -17.69
C PHE A 272 9.51 0.29 -18.72
N VAL A 273 9.15 1.49 -19.18
CA VAL A 273 8.05 1.73 -20.13
C VAL A 273 8.40 1.16 -21.52
N GLY A 274 9.66 1.26 -21.95
CA GLY A 274 10.13 0.78 -23.24
C GLY A 274 10.38 -0.73 -23.31
N ALA A 275 10.22 -1.46 -22.21
CA ALA A 275 10.39 -2.90 -22.20
C ALA A 275 9.32 -3.61 -23.06
N PRO A 276 9.70 -4.69 -23.79
CA PRO A 276 8.72 -5.58 -24.41
C PRO A 276 7.74 -6.12 -23.35
N GLY A 277 6.47 -6.35 -23.73
CA GLY A 277 5.45 -6.86 -22.81
C GLY A 277 4.41 -5.82 -22.35
N GLY A 278 4.57 -4.56 -22.80
CA GLY A 278 3.56 -3.51 -22.63
C GLY A 278 3.41 -3.04 -21.19
N ARG A 279 4.53 -2.91 -20.44
CA ARG A 279 4.51 -2.44 -19.04
C ARG A 279 3.77 -1.12 -18.88
N ALA A 280 3.92 -0.21 -19.84
CA ALA A 280 3.15 1.03 -19.93
C ALA A 280 1.64 0.79 -19.84
N ALA A 281 1.11 -0.19 -20.57
CA ALA A 281 -0.33 -0.45 -20.68
C ALA A 281 -0.89 -1.36 -19.57
N ARG A 282 -0.08 -1.74 -18.58
CA ARG A 282 -0.48 -2.61 -17.47
C ARG A 282 -0.62 -1.82 -16.17
N GLU A 283 -1.58 -2.22 -15.35
CA GLU A 283 -1.78 -1.68 -14.00
C GLU A 283 -0.71 -2.23 -13.04
N TRP A 284 0.51 -1.71 -13.16
CA TRP A 284 1.57 -1.89 -12.16
C TRP A 284 1.34 -0.98 -10.96
N ILE A 285 1.83 -1.40 -9.80
CA ILE A 285 2.05 -0.52 -8.66
C ILE A 285 3.53 -0.14 -8.66
N VAL A 286 3.84 1.13 -8.86
CA VAL A 286 5.21 1.64 -8.98
C VAL A 286 5.52 2.44 -7.73
N ALA A 287 6.42 1.92 -6.90
CA ALA A 287 6.87 2.61 -5.70
C ALA A 287 7.91 3.68 -6.05
N HIS A 288 7.79 4.81 -5.36
CA HIS A 288 8.65 5.99 -5.42
C HIS A 288 8.45 6.87 -6.66
N LEU A 289 9.12 6.55 -7.77
CA LEU A 289 9.19 7.42 -8.94
C LEU A 289 9.71 8.84 -8.62
N ASN A 290 10.71 8.93 -7.73
CA ASN A 290 11.24 10.18 -7.20
C ASN A 290 12.08 10.96 -8.23
N GLU A 291 12.88 10.24 -9.02
CA GLU A 291 13.89 10.83 -9.89
C GLU A 291 13.45 10.73 -11.35
N LEU A 292 12.98 11.84 -11.91
CA LEU A 292 12.58 11.94 -13.31
C LEU A 292 13.38 13.02 -14.04
N ARG A 293 13.35 13.00 -15.37
CA ARG A 293 13.91 14.00 -16.27
C ARG A 293 12.87 14.48 -17.27
N GLU A 294 13.13 15.58 -17.98
CA GLU A 294 12.18 16.10 -18.99
C GLU A 294 11.78 15.05 -20.03
N GLY A 295 12.74 14.26 -20.51
CA GLY A 295 12.45 13.17 -21.45
C GLY A 295 11.57 12.04 -20.86
N ASP A 296 11.48 11.91 -19.53
CA ASP A 296 10.57 10.99 -18.87
C ASP A 296 9.13 11.51 -18.90
N PHE A 297 8.94 12.82 -18.70
CA PHE A 297 7.61 13.44 -18.81
C PHE A 297 7.11 13.45 -20.25
N GLU A 298 7.97 13.76 -21.22
CA GLU A 298 7.63 13.64 -22.64
C GLU A 298 7.23 12.21 -23.01
N LEU A 299 7.87 11.20 -22.39
CA LEU A 299 7.50 9.80 -22.57
C LEU A 299 6.12 9.53 -21.96
N LEU A 300 5.88 9.96 -20.72
CA LEU A 300 4.61 9.77 -20.04
C LEU A 300 3.46 10.40 -20.83
N GLU A 301 3.60 11.64 -21.29
CA GLU A 301 2.61 12.37 -22.10
C GLU A 301 2.23 11.65 -23.40
N ARG A 302 3.19 10.97 -24.03
CA ARG A 302 2.99 10.27 -25.30
C ARG A 302 2.55 8.82 -25.12
N SER A 303 2.73 8.28 -23.93
CA SER A 303 2.44 6.88 -23.60
C SER A 303 1.02 6.72 -23.06
N THR A 304 0.41 5.56 -23.30
CA THR A 304 -0.80 5.15 -22.58
C THR A 304 -0.41 4.46 -21.27
N CYS A 305 0.33 5.17 -20.41
CA CYS A 305 0.72 4.64 -19.10
C CYS A 305 -0.51 4.45 -18.22
N ASN A 306 -0.64 3.26 -17.63
CA ASN A 306 -1.77 2.89 -16.77
C ASN A 306 -1.31 2.32 -15.42
N PHE A 307 -0.07 2.59 -15.01
CA PHE A 307 0.41 2.19 -13.69
C PHE A 307 0.02 3.22 -12.63
N HIS A 308 -0.02 2.77 -11.38
CA HIS A 308 -0.26 3.58 -10.20
C HIS A 308 1.07 3.93 -9.53
N VAL A 309 1.20 5.15 -9.03
CA VAL A 309 2.41 5.60 -8.34
C VAL A 309 2.15 5.58 -6.83
N VAL A 310 3.05 4.99 -6.05
CA VAL A 310 3.01 5.04 -4.60
C VAL A 310 4.16 5.91 -4.11
N HIS A 311 3.82 7.07 -3.56
CA HIS A 311 4.77 7.97 -2.96
C HIS A 311 4.88 7.68 -1.45
N SER A 312 6.10 7.72 -0.91
CA SER A 312 6.39 7.49 0.51
C SER A 312 7.13 8.70 1.08
N PRO A 313 6.41 9.79 1.41
CA PRO A 313 6.99 11.08 1.78
C PRO A 313 8.11 11.01 2.81
N ARG A 314 7.94 10.21 3.87
CA ARG A 314 8.94 10.18 4.96
C ARG A 314 10.17 9.36 4.62
N SER A 315 10.01 8.26 3.87
CA SER A 315 11.16 7.54 3.29
C SER A 315 11.88 8.42 2.27
N HIS A 316 11.12 9.17 1.46
CA HIS A 316 11.66 10.14 0.52
C HIS A 316 12.52 11.21 1.20
N ASP A 317 12.03 11.79 2.30
CA ASP A 317 12.75 12.73 3.16
C ASP A 317 14.00 12.08 3.80
N TYR A 318 13.90 10.85 4.29
CA TYR A 318 15.01 10.11 4.92
C TYR A 318 16.22 9.97 3.99
N PHE A 319 15.97 9.73 2.69
CA PHE A 319 17.01 9.60 1.68
C PHE A 319 17.45 10.93 1.06
N GLY A 320 16.77 12.04 1.35
CA GLY A 320 17.08 13.35 0.78
C GLY A 320 16.98 13.37 -0.75
N HIS A 321 15.96 12.70 -1.29
CA HIS A 321 15.70 12.66 -2.72
C HIS A 321 15.38 14.05 -3.29
N SER A 322 15.40 14.17 -4.63
CA SER A 322 14.91 15.39 -5.28
C SER A 322 13.41 15.51 -5.06
N ARG A 323 12.90 16.76 -4.98
CA ARG A 323 11.47 17.04 -4.78
C ARG A 323 10.59 16.16 -5.66
N PHE A 324 9.56 15.55 -5.07
CA PHE A 324 8.65 14.70 -5.81
C PHE A 324 7.80 15.53 -6.80
N GLU A 325 7.74 15.09 -8.05
CA GLU A 325 7.09 15.83 -9.16
C GLU A 325 5.56 15.61 -9.20
N PHE A 326 4.92 15.75 -8.03
CA PHE A 326 3.49 15.44 -7.82
C PHE A 326 2.58 16.15 -8.84
N GLU A 327 2.69 17.46 -9.00
CA GLU A 327 1.79 18.24 -9.86
C GLU A 327 1.89 17.83 -11.34
N ARG A 328 3.09 17.46 -11.79
CA ARG A 328 3.30 16.97 -13.15
C ARG A 328 2.67 15.60 -13.33
N LEU A 329 2.94 14.66 -12.41
CA LEU A 329 2.34 13.32 -12.43
C LEU A 329 0.81 13.39 -12.33
N ARG A 330 0.27 14.28 -11.49
CA ARG A 330 -1.16 14.57 -11.37
C ARG A 330 -1.75 15.11 -12.66
N SER A 331 -1.06 16.04 -13.34
CA SER A 331 -1.53 16.60 -14.62
C SER A 331 -1.60 15.58 -15.76
N LEU A 332 -0.94 14.42 -15.59
CA LEU A 332 -0.94 13.28 -16.51
C LEU A 332 -2.02 12.25 -16.15
N ASP A 333 -2.94 12.58 -15.24
CA ASP A 333 -4.01 11.71 -14.75
C ASP A 333 -3.51 10.38 -14.13
N LEU A 334 -2.26 10.34 -13.65
CA LEU A 334 -1.73 9.18 -12.94
C LEU A 334 -2.38 9.08 -11.55
N ASN A 335 -2.81 7.86 -11.20
CA ASN A 335 -3.31 7.58 -9.86
C ASN A 335 -2.15 7.54 -8.86
N ILE A 336 -2.16 8.47 -7.89
CA ILE A 336 -1.13 8.60 -6.87
C ILE A 336 -1.69 8.14 -5.52
N CYS A 337 -0.95 7.24 -4.87
CA CYS A 337 -1.25 6.69 -3.54
C CYS A 337 -0.13 7.06 -2.56
N LEU A 338 -0.40 6.93 -1.26
CA LEU A 338 0.66 6.97 -0.24
C LEU A 338 0.98 5.56 0.29
N GLY A 339 2.25 5.37 0.65
CA GLY A 339 2.72 4.17 1.35
C GLY A 339 3.79 4.53 2.37
N THR A 340 3.98 3.69 3.39
CA THR A 340 4.95 3.97 4.47
C THR A 340 6.34 3.46 4.16
N ASP A 341 6.49 2.60 3.14
CA ASP A 341 7.73 1.86 2.88
C ASP A 341 8.11 1.03 4.14
N SER A 342 9.37 1.04 4.54
CA SER A 342 9.92 0.22 5.62
C SER A 342 10.33 1.07 6.83
N LEU A 343 10.37 0.46 8.01
CA LEU A 343 10.95 1.13 9.18
C LEU A 343 12.49 1.13 9.17
N ALA A 344 13.13 0.61 8.12
CA ALA A 344 14.56 0.84 7.89
C ALA A 344 14.85 2.23 7.30
N SER A 345 13.82 2.90 6.77
CA SER A 345 13.85 4.24 6.17
C SER A 345 12.74 5.17 6.70
N ASN A 346 12.03 4.76 7.75
CA ASN A 346 10.91 5.50 8.33
C ASN A 346 10.82 5.28 9.86
N GLU A 347 10.03 6.09 10.58
CA GLU A 347 9.98 6.04 12.05
C GLU A 347 8.67 5.43 12.60
N SER A 348 7.62 5.39 11.79
CA SER A 348 6.33 4.76 12.13
C SER A 348 5.64 4.19 10.88
N LEU A 349 4.69 3.27 11.08
CA LEU A 349 3.80 2.79 10.00
C LEU A 349 2.46 3.56 9.95
N SER A 350 2.47 4.83 10.35
CA SER A 350 1.29 5.69 10.41
C SER A 350 1.06 6.37 9.05
N LEU A 351 -0.03 6.03 8.37
CA LEU A 351 -0.44 6.75 7.16
C LEU A 351 -0.88 8.18 7.45
N PHE A 352 -1.28 8.50 8.68
CA PHE A 352 -1.51 9.89 9.09
C PHE A 352 -0.20 10.69 9.06
N ASP A 353 0.90 10.09 9.50
CA ASP A 353 2.22 10.75 9.46
C ASP A 353 2.66 10.98 8.00
N GLU A 354 2.38 10.03 7.10
CA GLU A 354 2.60 10.22 5.65
C GLU A 354 1.72 11.34 5.07
N MET A 355 0.43 11.38 5.41
CA MET A 355 -0.47 12.44 4.96
C MET A 355 0.00 13.83 5.41
N ARG A 356 0.47 13.98 6.66
CA ARG A 356 1.02 15.25 7.16
C ARG A 356 2.33 15.63 6.48
N ALA A 357 3.22 14.66 6.27
CA ALA A 357 4.47 14.89 5.55
C ALA A 357 4.19 15.35 4.10
N PHE A 358 3.27 14.68 3.41
CA PHE A 358 2.82 15.06 2.08
C PHE A 358 2.19 16.47 2.06
N GLN A 359 1.27 16.77 2.99
CA GLN A 359 0.62 18.09 3.08
C GLN A 359 1.63 19.22 3.29
N ARG A 360 2.69 18.98 4.07
CA ARG A 360 3.76 19.96 4.30
C ARG A 360 4.53 20.26 3.02
N GLU A 361 4.76 19.27 2.17
CA GLU A 361 5.45 19.45 0.87
C GLU A 361 4.53 20.06 -0.20
N PHE A 362 3.24 19.72 -0.17
CA PHE A 362 2.22 20.15 -1.13
C PHE A 362 1.03 20.84 -0.44
N PRO A 363 1.23 22.04 0.15
CA PRO A 363 0.22 22.72 0.97
C PRO A 363 -1.00 23.20 0.17
N THR A 364 -0.94 23.18 -1.15
CA THR A 364 -2.04 23.53 -2.05
C THR A 364 -3.00 22.38 -2.32
N VAL A 365 -2.60 21.14 -1.99
CA VAL A 365 -3.44 19.95 -2.17
C VAL A 365 -4.45 19.89 -1.03
N SER A 366 -5.73 19.67 -1.37
CA SER A 366 -6.78 19.65 -0.35
C SER A 366 -6.62 18.43 0.57
N PRO A 367 -6.95 18.55 1.88
CA PRO A 367 -6.92 17.41 2.80
C PRO A 367 -7.82 16.24 2.34
N GLU A 368 -8.93 16.52 1.67
CA GLU A 368 -9.78 15.49 1.05
C GLU A 368 -9.02 14.68 -0.01
N GLU A 369 -8.28 15.34 -0.89
CA GLU A 369 -7.48 14.68 -1.93
C GLU A 369 -6.36 13.83 -1.31
N ILE A 370 -5.71 14.34 -0.25
CA ILE A 370 -4.70 13.58 0.51
C ILE A 370 -5.32 12.31 1.12
N LEU A 371 -6.53 12.41 1.70
CA LEU A 371 -7.24 11.25 2.23
C LEU A 371 -7.64 10.25 1.13
N GLN A 372 -7.92 10.70 -0.10
CA GLN A 372 -8.14 9.80 -1.25
C GLN A 372 -6.90 8.95 -1.55
N MET A 373 -5.69 9.49 -1.39
CA MET A 373 -4.43 8.77 -1.65
C MET A 373 -4.22 7.54 -0.75
N VAL A 374 -4.84 7.52 0.44
CA VAL A 374 -4.79 6.39 1.40
C VAL A 374 -6.11 5.63 1.52
N THR A 375 -7.08 5.91 0.65
CA THR A 375 -8.38 5.24 0.62
C THR A 375 -8.76 4.83 -0.81
N VAL A 376 -9.36 5.74 -1.58
CA VAL A 376 -9.89 5.51 -2.93
C VAL A 376 -8.79 5.12 -3.93
N ASN A 377 -7.70 5.88 -3.96
CA ASN A 377 -6.63 5.70 -4.94
C ASN A 377 -5.88 4.39 -4.67
N ALA A 378 -5.61 4.11 -3.39
CA ALA A 378 -4.98 2.87 -2.96
C ALA A 378 -5.87 1.64 -3.19
N ALA A 379 -7.19 1.75 -2.96
CA ALA A 379 -8.12 0.69 -3.32
C ALA A 379 -8.15 0.44 -4.84
N THR A 380 -8.08 1.51 -5.64
CA THR A 380 -7.99 1.41 -7.10
C THR A 380 -6.71 0.70 -7.53
N ALA A 381 -5.56 1.06 -6.94
CA ALA A 381 -4.27 0.44 -7.23
C ALA A 381 -4.25 -1.07 -6.95
N LEU A 382 -5.00 -1.53 -5.94
CA LEU A 382 -5.17 -2.94 -5.61
C LEU A 382 -6.27 -3.66 -6.42
N ARG A 383 -6.85 -3.01 -7.44
CA ARG A 383 -8.04 -3.49 -8.18
C ARG A 383 -9.25 -3.79 -7.28
N GLN A 384 -9.34 -3.10 -6.14
CA GLN A 384 -10.40 -3.25 -5.13
C GLN A 384 -11.30 -2.00 -4.99
N GLY A 385 -11.20 -1.01 -5.87
CA GLY A 385 -12.01 0.22 -5.79
C GLY A 385 -13.54 0.02 -5.85
N LYS A 386 -14.01 -1.19 -6.19
CA LYS A 386 -15.43 -1.58 -6.15
C LYS A 386 -15.91 -2.12 -4.79
N VAL A 387 -14.99 -2.38 -3.86
CA VAL A 387 -15.31 -3.01 -2.56
C VAL A 387 -14.56 -2.41 -1.37
N LEU A 388 -13.52 -1.60 -1.59
CA LEU A 388 -12.71 -0.93 -0.57
C LEU A 388 -12.56 0.58 -0.89
N GLY A 389 -12.10 1.35 0.11
CA GLY A 389 -11.73 2.76 -0.05
C GLY A 389 -12.90 3.75 -0.01
N ARG A 390 -14.14 3.29 0.10
CA ARG A 390 -15.36 4.11 0.27
C ARG A 390 -16.33 3.47 1.25
N ILE A 391 -17.15 4.29 1.90
CA ILE A 391 -18.31 3.83 2.68
C ILE A 391 -19.53 3.88 1.76
N ARG A 392 -19.86 2.74 1.15
CA ARG A 392 -20.96 2.61 0.19
C ARG A 392 -21.64 1.24 0.32
N PRO A 393 -22.97 1.12 0.11
CA PRO A 393 -23.63 -0.17 0.12
C PRO A 393 -22.96 -1.17 -0.83
N GLY A 394 -22.71 -2.39 -0.32
CA GLY A 394 -21.98 -3.45 -1.01
C GLY A 394 -20.47 -3.50 -0.72
N PHE A 395 -19.87 -2.41 -0.22
CA PHE A 395 -18.45 -2.36 0.13
C PHE A 395 -18.18 -3.12 1.43
N LEU A 396 -16.93 -3.50 1.65
CA LEU A 396 -16.49 -4.14 2.88
C LEU A 396 -16.55 -3.14 4.03
N ALA A 397 -16.98 -3.60 5.20
CA ALA A 397 -17.06 -2.80 6.43
C ALA A 397 -15.70 -2.68 7.13
N ASP A 398 -14.69 -2.24 6.37
CA ASP A 398 -13.39 -1.84 6.85
C ASP A 398 -13.46 -0.35 7.15
N LEU A 399 -13.60 -0.02 8.43
CA LEU A 399 -13.92 1.33 8.90
C LEU A 399 -13.00 1.71 10.05
N VAL A 400 -12.65 2.97 10.15
CA VAL A 400 -11.94 3.52 11.31
C VAL A 400 -12.61 4.80 11.78
N ALA A 401 -12.45 5.10 13.06
CA ALA A 401 -12.99 6.32 13.65
C ALA A 401 -11.87 7.12 14.33
N VAL A 402 -11.86 8.42 14.06
CA VAL A 402 -10.94 9.37 14.68
C VAL A 402 -11.74 10.50 15.35
N PRO A 403 -11.22 11.13 16.41
CA PRO A 403 -11.89 12.26 17.05
C PRO A 403 -12.26 13.36 16.05
N CYS A 404 -13.47 13.89 16.18
CA CYS A 404 -13.94 15.01 15.37
C CYS A 404 -14.61 16.05 16.26
N SER A 405 -14.04 17.25 16.28
CA SER A 405 -14.55 18.38 17.06
C SER A 405 -15.82 18.97 16.45
N GLY A 406 -15.94 18.82 15.12
CA GLY A 406 -17.02 19.32 14.26
C GLY A 406 -17.23 20.83 14.33
N THR A 407 -16.17 21.58 14.64
CA THR A 407 -16.12 23.05 14.55
C THR A 407 -15.27 23.54 13.37
N GLY A 408 -14.49 22.66 12.74
CA GLY A 408 -13.66 22.95 11.56
C GLY A 408 -13.96 22.05 10.36
N ASP A 409 -13.06 22.09 9.37
CA ASP A 409 -13.08 21.16 8.24
C ASP A 409 -12.67 19.76 8.73
N VAL A 410 -13.58 18.78 8.57
CA VAL A 410 -13.35 17.40 9.02
C VAL A 410 -12.13 16.76 8.34
N PHE A 411 -11.83 17.11 7.09
CA PHE A 411 -10.69 16.55 6.39
C PHE A 411 -9.37 17.12 6.93
N GLU A 412 -9.33 18.39 7.31
CA GLU A 412 -8.18 18.99 8.01
C GLU A 412 -7.94 18.29 9.35
N GLU A 413 -9.00 18.07 10.14
CA GLU A 413 -8.91 17.35 11.42
C GLU A 413 -8.40 15.92 11.24
N ILE A 414 -8.87 15.20 10.20
CA ILE A 414 -8.44 13.84 9.88
C ILE A 414 -6.94 13.81 9.50
N VAL A 415 -6.49 14.70 8.60
CA VAL A 415 -5.09 14.74 8.18
C VAL A 415 -4.19 15.14 9.36
N ALA A 416 -4.63 16.05 10.21
CA ALA A 416 -3.89 16.51 11.39
C ALA A 416 -3.83 15.48 12.54
N PHE A 417 -4.51 14.34 12.45
CA PHE A 417 -4.59 13.36 13.53
C PHE A 417 -3.25 12.65 13.82
N GLU A 418 -2.76 12.72 15.07
CA GLU A 418 -1.43 12.20 15.45
C GLU A 418 -1.45 11.04 16.44
N HIS A 419 -2.63 10.56 16.83
CA HIS A 419 -2.78 9.58 17.90
C HIS A 419 -3.05 8.16 17.38
N SER A 420 -3.22 7.20 18.28
CA SER A 420 -3.72 5.87 17.92
C SER A 420 -5.22 5.92 17.64
N VAL A 421 -5.65 5.14 16.66
CA VAL A 421 -7.07 4.96 16.34
C VAL A 421 -7.69 4.03 17.39
N ASP A 422 -8.68 4.54 18.12
CA ASP A 422 -9.31 3.80 19.24
C ASP A 422 -10.36 2.78 18.77
N TRP A 423 -10.93 2.99 17.57
CA TRP A 423 -11.97 2.14 17.02
C TRP A 423 -11.68 1.75 15.56
N VAL A 424 -11.64 0.44 15.32
CA VAL A 424 -11.47 -0.15 13.99
C VAL A 424 -12.51 -1.25 13.80
N SER A 425 -13.18 -1.26 12.65
CA SER A 425 -13.96 -2.40 12.16
C SER A 425 -13.20 -3.07 11.03
N LEU A 426 -12.98 -4.37 11.15
CA LEU A 426 -12.32 -5.20 10.13
C LEU A 426 -13.16 -6.43 9.88
N LYS A 427 -13.45 -6.73 8.62
CA LYS A 427 -14.33 -7.85 8.25
C LYS A 427 -15.67 -7.80 9.02
N GLY A 428 -16.17 -6.57 9.24
CA GLY A 428 -17.39 -6.25 10.00
C GLY A 428 -17.40 -6.65 11.48
N LYS A 429 -16.23 -6.99 12.06
CA LYS A 429 -16.07 -7.17 13.50
C LYS A 429 -15.51 -5.89 14.11
N LYS A 430 -16.23 -5.33 15.09
CA LYS A 430 -15.74 -4.21 15.90
C LYS A 430 -14.60 -4.65 16.79
N GLN A 431 -13.52 -3.87 16.81
CA GLN A 431 -12.41 -4.05 17.72
C GLN A 431 -12.01 -2.67 18.27
N ARG A 432 -12.06 -2.50 19.60
CA ARG A 432 -11.42 -1.36 20.25
C ARG A 432 -9.95 -1.69 20.43
N ASN A 433 -9.06 -0.76 20.06
CA ASN A 433 -7.66 -0.88 20.42
C ASN A 433 -7.55 -0.58 21.92
N THR A 434 -7.40 -1.61 22.76
CA THR A 434 -7.36 -1.46 24.22
C THR A 434 -5.98 -1.09 24.76
N ASP A 435 -5.04 -0.68 23.91
CA ASP A 435 -3.68 -0.29 24.33
C ASP A 435 -3.65 1.15 24.87
N HIS A 436 -4.36 1.39 25.98
CA HIS A 436 -4.20 2.59 26.82
C HIS A 436 -3.08 2.43 27.87
N THR A 437 -2.06 1.60 27.61
CA THR A 437 -0.89 1.49 28.49
C THR A 437 0.41 1.62 27.70
N ALA A 438 0.75 2.85 27.33
CA ALA A 438 2.14 3.27 27.24
C ALA A 438 2.35 4.41 28.25
N LYS A 439 2.69 4.02 29.48
CA LYS A 439 3.50 4.90 30.33
C LYS A 439 4.74 5.24 29.52
N LEU A 440 4.85 6.49 29.07
CA LEU A 440 6.09 7.10 28.66
C LEU A 440 7.06 7.02 29.85
N ALA A 441 7.90 6.00 29.86
CA ALA A 441 9.17 6.05 30.57
C ALA A 441 10.15 6.76 29.63
N ARG A 442 10.80 7.78 30.20
CA ARG A 442 11.69 8.76 29.59
C ARG A 442 12.88 8.16 28.88
#